data_AF-A0A9N9CEW8-F1
#
_entry.id   AF-A0A9N9CEW8-F1
#
_cell.length_a   1.000
_cell.length_b   1.000
_cell.length_c   1.000
_cell.angle_alpha   90.00
_cell.angle_beta   90.00
_cell.angle_gamma   90.00
#
_symmetry.space_group_name_H-M   'P 1'
#
loop_
_entity.id
_entity.type
_entity.pdbx_description
1 polymer ?
#
loop_
_entity_poly.entity_id
_entity_poly.type
_entity_poly.pdbx_seq_one_letter_code
_entity_poly.pdbx_strand_id
1 'polypeptide(L)'
;HNAPRIREKIQLIKKKYGFHSRDKKIDSSKKFSISIYYDDKEDGAKRDRRKLKLHWFEKEGVWKVTNCVRGQRRLAILDVLSGSDAPDFRFLLKTCHNQPVNEKHEKVFADLQRDGLQLRDGMWFRMDDFKGKINVESIKQTIKKKRYINDKFQLSFLSVLDATNKKVIKEDTINLKNLYWKTFEETVGSDISEKPGIGVGPDKKSYPDPISNPVLRFEFFEQRPSSIHAGL
;
A
#
# COMPACT_ATOMS: atom_id res chain seq x y z
N HIS A 1 5.82 -25.68 -4.66
CA HIS A 1 7.10 -25.31 -4.04
C HIS A 1 7.92 -24.59 -5.10
N ASN A 2 8.09 -23.27 -4.99
CA ASN A 2 9.20 -22.52 -5.59
C ASN A 2 9.26 -21.21 -4.82
N ALA A 3 10.12 -21.14 -3.80
CA ALA A 3 10.44 -19.84 -3.23
C ALA A 3 11.24 -19.08 -4.30
N PRO A 4 11.03 -17.76 -4.51
CA PRO A 4 11.83 -17.04 -5.48
C PRO A 4 13.31 -17.25 -5.14
N ARG A 5 14.15 -17.66 -6.11
CA ARG A 5 15.61 -17.91 -5.92
C ARG A 5 16.33 -16.77 -5.18
N ILE A 6 15.78 -15.56 -5.23
CA ILE A 6 16.21 -14.38 -4.47
C ILE A 6 16.16 -14.61 -2.95
N ARG A 7 15.16 -15.32 -2.42
CA ARG A 7 15.05 -15.66 -0.98
C ARG A 7 16.21 -16.55 -0.55
N GLU A 8 16.58 -17.53 -1.36
CA GLU A 8 17.68 -18.47 -1.08
C GLU A 8 19.03 -17.75 -1.12
N LYS A 9 19.21 -16.81 -2.06
CA LYS A 9 20.43 -16.02 -2.20
C LYS A 9 20.48 -14.76 -1.32
N ILE A 10 19.58 -14.61 -0.35
CA ILE A 10 19.46 -13.36 0.42
C ILE A 10 20.72 -13.01 1.20
N GLN A 11 21.48 -13.99 1.71
CA GLN A 11 22.73 -13.71 2.43
C GLN A 11 23.79 -13.12 1.50
N LEU A 12 23.86 -13.62 0.26
CA LEU A 12 24.76 -13.07 -0.76
C LEU A 12 24.35 -11.63 -1.11
N ILE A 13 23.05 -11.38 -1.31
CA ILE A 13 22.53 -10.03 -1.61
C ILE A 13 22.84 -9.06 -0.46
N LYS A 14 22.66 -9.51 0.79
CA LYS A 14 23.00 -8.71 1.98
C LYS A 14 24.47 -8.32 2.01
N LYS A 15 25.37 -9.30 1.85
CA LYS A 15 26.82 -9.06 1.87
C LYS A 15 27.25 -8.15 0.72
N LYS A 16 26.77 -8.42 -0.50
CA LYS A 16 27.20 -7.70 -1.71
C LYS A 16 26.72 -6.24 -1.75
N TYR A 17 25.50 -5.98 -1.30
CA TYR A 17 24.87 -4.66 -1.41
C TYR A 17 24.66 -3.96 -0.06
N GLY A 18 25.27 -4.47 1.01
CA GLY A 18 25.23 -3.86 2.35
C GLY A 18 23.82 -3.81 2.97
N PHE A 19 22.95 -4.77 2.66
CA PHE A 19 21.62 -4.82 3.28
C PHE A 19 21.68 -5.43 4.67
N HIS A 20 21.00 -4.79 5.62
CA HIS A 20 20.84 -5.25 6.99
C HIS A 20 19.37 -5.55 7.29
N SER A 21 19.11 -6.50 8.18
CA SER A 21 17.75 -6.86 8.58
C SER A 21 17.11 -5.69 9.34
N ARG A 22 15.94 -5.21 8.88
CA ARG A 22 15.17 -4.18 9.59
C ARG A 22 14.24 -4.78 10.65
N ASP A 23 13.77 -5.99 10.41
CA ASP A 23 12.85 -6.69 11.32
C ASP A 23 13.64 -7.67 12.19
N LYS A 24 13.52 -7.56 13.53
CA LYS A 24 14.30 -8.36 14.49
C LYS A 24 13.94 -9.86 14.48
N LYS A 25 12.67 -10.22 14.24
CA LYS A 25 12.16 -11.59 14.00
C LYS A 25 10.93 -11.58 13.08
N ILE A 26 10.72 -12.67 12.34
CA ILE A 26 9.45 -12.91 11.63
C ILE A 26 8.50 -13.48 12.66
N ASP A 27 7.52 -12.68 13.07
CA ASP A 27 6.47 -13.12 13.97
C ASP A 27 5.18 -13.29 13.17
N SER A 28 4.69 -14.53 13.11
CA SER A 28 3.44 -14.88 12.42
C SER A 28 2.19 -14.44 13.16
N SER A 29 2.28 -14.12 14.46
CA SER A 29 1.17 -13.54 15.23
C SER A 29 1.01 -12.04 14.97
N LYS A 30 2.02 -11.42 14.35
CA LYS A 30 2.05 -9.97 14.13
C LYS A 30 1.03 -9.54 13.09
N LYS A 31 0.13 -8.66 13.52
CA LYS A 31 -0.80 -7.96 12.63
C LYS A 31 -0.04 -6.86 11.87
N PHE A 32 0.24 -7.08 10.59
CA PHE A 32 1.04 -6.16 9.77
C PHE A 32 0.24 -4.93 9.32
N SER A 33 -0.24 -4.94 8.07
CA SER A 33 -0.96 -3.80 7.51
C SER A 33 -2.02 -4.27 6.54
N ILE A 34 -3.12 -3.52 6.50
CA ILE A 34 -4.22 -3.73 5.56
C ILE A 34 -4.27 -2.52 4.65
N SER A 35 -4.41 -2.75 3.34
CA SER A 35 -4.62 -1.71 2.34
C SER A 35 -6.00 -1.91 1.75
N ILE A 36 -6.84 -0.87 1.81
CA ILE A 36 -8.18 -0.88 1.25
C ILE A 36 -8.18 0.06 0.06
N TYR A 37 -8.47 -0.45 -1.12
CA TYR A 37 -8.63 0.34 -2.33
C TYR A 37 -10.11 0.56 -2.58
N TYR A 38 -10.47 1.80 -2.84
CA TYR A 38 -11.85 2.21 -2.99
C TYR A 38 -11.95 3.35 -4.01
N ASP A 39 -13.14 3.53 -4.56
CA ASP A 39 -13.45 4.64 -5.47
C ASP A 39 -14.49 5.52 -4.79
N ASP A 40 -14.19 6.81 -4.66
CA ASP A 40 -15.12 7.78 -4.11
C ASP A 40 -15.83 8.42 -5.30
N LYS A 41 -16.94 7.81 -5.74
CA LYS A 41 -17.78 8.36 -6.81
C LYS A 41 -18.61 9.49 -6.22
N GLU A 42 -18.06 10.69 -6.16
CA GLU A 42 -18.88 11.89 -6.19
C GLU A 42 -19.22 12.17 -7.67
N ASP A 43 -20.49 11.94 -8.00
CA ASP A 43 -21.23 12.35 -9.20
C ASP A 43 -20.41 12.62 -10.49
N GLY A 44 -20.39 11.64 -11.40
CA GLY A 44 -20.00 11.84 -12.80
C GLY A 44 -18.51 12.11 -13.09
N ALA A 45 -17.67 12.28 -12.07
CA ALA A 45 -16.24 12.52 -12.24
C ALA A 45 -15.44 11.24 -12.61
N LYS A 46 -14.27 11.43 -13.24
CA LYS A 46 -13.31 10.36 -13.56
C LYS A 46 -12.99 9.55 -12.29
N ARG A 47 -12.95 8.21 -12.40
CA ARG A 47 -12.57 7.30 -11.29
C ARG A 47 -11.36 7.84 -10.52
N ASP A 48 -11.56 8.13 -9.24
CA ASP A 48 -10.53 8.65 -8.36
C ASP A 48 -10.13 7.54 -7.40
N ARG A 49 -9.22 6.68 -7.86
CA ARG A 49 -8.80 5.52 -7.09
C ARG A 49 -8.05 5.96 -5.84
N ARG A 50 -8.64 5.67 -4.69
CA ARG A 50 -8.09 5.95 -3.36
C ARG A 50 -7.59 4.70 -2.69
N LYS A 51 -6.74 4.91 -1.68
CA LYS A 51 -6.19 3.86 -0.84
C LYS A 51 -6.13 4.31 0.61
N LEU A 52 -6.71 3.52 1.51
CA LEU A 52 -6.44 3.59 2.94
C LEU A 52 -5.40 2.55 3.31
N LYS A 53 -4.53 2.89 4.27
CA LYS A 53 -3.61 1.95 4.89
C LYS A 53 -3.83 1.91 6.39
N LEU A 54 -4.12 0.72 6.89
CA LEU A 54 -4.31 0.46 8.30
C LEU A 54 -3.11 -0.26 8.90
N HIS A 55 -2.81 0.05 10.15
CA HIS A 55 -1.93 -0.74 11.00
C HIS A 55 -2.65 -1.08 12.30
N TRP A 56 -2.26 -2.19 12.89
CA TRP A 56 -2.75 -2.61 14.18
C TRP A 56 -2.00 -1.89 15.30
N PHE A 57 -2.74 -1.33 16.25
CA PHE A 57 -2.23 -0.65 17.42
C PHE A 57 -2.42 -1.55 18.64
N GLU A 58 -1.37 -2.30 19.00
CA GLU A 58 -1.40 -3.34 20.04
C GLU A 58 -1.95 -2.85 21.38
N LYS A 59 -1.54 -1.66 21.82
CA LYS A 59 -1.96 -1.10 23.12
C LYS A 59 -3.47 -0.88 23.22
N GLU A 60 -4.11 -0.59 22.09
CA GLU A 60 -5.52 -0.24 22.02
C GLU A 60 -6.37 -1.39 21.46
N GLY A 61 -5.74 -2.44 20.94
CA GLY A 61 -6.44 -3.57 20.36
C GLY A 61 -7.28 -3.22 19.13
N VAL A 62 -6.86 -2.22 18.33
CA VAL A 62 -7.62 -1.75 17.16
C VAL A 62 -6.76 -1.53 15.91
N TRP A 63 -7.39 -1.69 14.75
CA TRP A 63 -6.85 -1.20 13.48
C TRP A 63 -7.12 0.29 13.34
N LYS A 64 -6.07 1.07 13.08
CA LYS A 64 -6.18 2.50 12.80
C LYS A 64 -5.75 2.82 11.38
N VAL A 65 -6.41 3.80 10.77
CA VAL A 65 -5.97 4.39 9.51
C VAL A 65 -4.70 5.20 9.79
N THR A 66 -3.64 4.92 9.06
CA THR A 66 -2.32 5.55 9.23
C THR A 66 -1.86 6.29 7.99
N ASN A 67 -2.51 6.04 6.86
CA ASN A 67 -2.22 6.74 5.62
C ASN A 67 -3.47 6.71 4.74
N CYS A 68 -3.75 7.85 4.09
CA CYS A 68 -4.73 7.97 3.03
C CYS A 68 -3.99 8.45 1.77
N VAL A 69 -4.32 7.89 0.62
CA VAL A 69 -3.71 8.26 -0.66
C VAL A 69 -4.79 8.37 -1.74
N ARG A 70 -4.72 9.44 -2.52
CA ARG A 70 -5.65 9.77 -3.62
C ARG A 70 -4.93 9.76 -4.96
N GLY A 71 -5.70 9.59 -6.04
CA GLY A 71 -5.20 9.77 -7.40
C GLY A 71 -4.08 8.80 -7.73
N GLN A 72 -4.19 7.53 -7.31
CA GLN A 72 -3.12 6.57 -7.55
C GLN A 72 -3.07 6.21 -9.05
N ARG A 73 -2.16 6.85 -9.79
CA ARG A 73 -1.99 6.63 -11.23
C ARG A 73 -0.75 5.77 -11.50
N ARG A 74 -0.85 4.83 -12.42
CA ARG A 74 0.31 4.10 -12.94
C ARG A 74 0.80 4.87 -14.17
N LEU A 75 2.02 5.38 -14.13
CA LEU A 75 2.60 6.17 -15.21
C LEU A 75 3.33 5.28 -16.23
N ALA A 76 4.06 4.28 -15.74
CA ALA A 76 4.78 3.35 -16.59
C ALA A 76 4.80 1.96 -15.95
N ILE A 77 4.66 0.95 -16.80
CA ILE A 77 4.83 -0.46 -16.45
C ILE A 77 5.76 -1.03 -17.50
N LEU A 78 6.89 -1.58 -17.07
CA LEU A 78 7.77 -2.38 -17.93
C LEU A 78 7.85 -3.77 -17.31
N ASP A 79 7.43 -4.76 -18.08
CA ASP A 79 7.50 -6.16 -17.69
C ASP A 79 8.65 -6.84 -18.45
N VAL A 80 9.54 -7.50 -17.71
CA VAL A 80 10.60 -8.34 -18.27
C VAL A 80 10.22 -9.77 -17.98
N LEU A 81 9.77 -10.47 -19.02
CA LEU A 81 9.38 -11.87 -18.96
C LEU A 81 10.63 -12.74 -19.09
N SER A 82 10.76 -13.71 -18.19
CA SER A 82 11.98 -14.54 -18.15
C SER A 82 12.06 -15.56 -19.29
N GLY A 83 10.91 -15.93 -19.88
CA GLY A 83 10.81 -17.00 -20.88
C GLY A 83 11.12 -18.40 -20.32
N SER A 84 11.14 -18.56 -19.00
CA SER A 84 11.49 -19.80 -18.29
C SER A 84 10.71 -19.93 -16.98
N ASP A 85 11.02 -20.94 -16.16
CA ASP A 85 10.48 -21.06 -14.79
C ASP A 85 11.05 -20.01 -13.80
N ALA A 86 11.93 -19.11 -14.26
CA ALA A 86 12.42 -18.02 -13.44
C ALA A 86 11.33 -16.93 -13.27
N PRO A 87 11.28 -16.23 -12.12
CA PRO A 87 10.26 -15.21 -11.88
C PRO A 87 10.42 -14.02 -12.83
N ASP A 88 9.30 -13.43 -13.23
CA ASP A 88 9.26 -12.22 -14.04
C ASP A 88 9.53 -10.96 -13.21
N PHE A 89 9.99 -9.90 -13.87
CA PHE A 89 10.27 -8.61 -13.24
C PHE A 89 9.27 -7.56 -13.73
N ARG A 90 8.68 -6.80 -12.81
CA ARG A 90 7.88 -5.61 -13.13
C ARG A 90 8.53 -4.35 -12.56
N PHE A 91 8.79 -3.42 -13.46
CA PHE A 91 9.11 -2.04 -13.12
C PHE A 91 7.81 -1.25 -13.12
N LEU A 92 7.46 -0.67 -11.98
CA LEU A 92 6.22 0.09 -11.83
C LEU A 92 6.53 1.52 -11.37
N LEU A 93 6.25 2.49 -12.25
CA LEU A 93 6.19 3.89 -11.87
C LEU A 93 4.74 4.27 -11.59
N LYS A 94 4.47 4.81 -10.41
CA LYS A 94 3.14 5.29 -10.04
C LYS A 94 3.22 6.64 -9.34
N THR A 95 2.22 7.48 -9.50
CA THR A 95 2.06 8.68 -8.67
C THR A 95 0.90 8.49 -7.71
N CYS A 96 0.93 9.24 -6.61
CA CYS A 96 -0.18 9.34 -5.67
C CYS A 96 -0.02 10.60 -4.83
N HIS A 97 -1.14 11.10 -4.30
CA HIS A 97 -1.16 12.24 -3.38
C HIS A 97 -1.48 11.72 -1.99
N ASN A 98 -0.61 11.97 -1.01
CA ASN A 98 -0.96 11.70 0.38
C ASN A 98 -2.06 12.67 0.79
N GLN A 99 -3.06 12.17 1.49
CA GLN A 99 -4.10 12.99 2.09
C GLN A 99 -4.09 12.79 3.60
N PRO A 100 -4.43 13.83 4.38
CA PRO A 100 -4.76 13.67 5.77
C PRO A 100 -5.82 12.59 5.95
N VAL A 101 -5.70 11.80 7.02
CA VAL A 101 -6.78 10.92 7.44
C VAL A 101 -7.92 11.81 7.94
N ASN A 102 -9.13 11.57 7.44
CA ASN A 102 -10.31 12.33 7.85
C ASN A 102 -11.15 11.57 8.89
N GLU A 103 -11.95 12.30 9.66
CA GLU A 103 -12.81 11.76 10.71
C GLU A 103 -13.84 10.76 10.18
N LYS A 104 -14.31 10.93 8.93
CA LYS A 104 -15.24 10.00 8.28
C LYS A 104 -14.65 8.59 8.22
N HIS A 105 -13.38 8.46 7.79
CA HIS A 105 -12.72 7.16 7.76
C HIS A 105 -12.55 6.60 9.18
N GLU A 106 -12.09 7.41 10.12
CA GLU A 106 -11.89 6.97 11.52
C GLU A 106 -13.17 6.43 12.14
N LYS A 107 -14.29 7.14 11.95
CA LYS A 107 -15.62 6.72 12.42
C LYS A 107 -16.04 5.38 11.82
N VAL A 108 -15.87 5.19 10.51
CA VAL A 108 -16.18 3.91 9.85
C VAL A 108 -15.41 2.76 10.49
N PHE A 109 -14.11 2.92 10.76
CA PHE A 109 -13.32 1.85 11.38
C PHE A 109 -13.61 1.70 12.88
N ALA A 110 -13.97 2.75 13.59
CA ALA A 110 -14.43 2.62 14.97
C ALA A 110 -15.73 1.79 15.04
N ASP A 111 -16.69 2.07 14.15
CA ASP A 111 -17.95 1.35 14.07
C ASP A 111 -17.76 -0.13 13.70
N LEU A 112 -16.90 -0.43 12.72
CA LEU A 112 -16.64 -1.81 12.27
C LEU A 112 -15.96 -2.70 13.32
N GLN A 113 -15.34 -2.09 14.33
CA GLN A 113 -14.55 -2.80 15.34
C GLN A 113 -15.28 -2.91 16.67
N ARG A 114 -16.37 -2.16 16.85
CA ARG A 114 -17.15 -2.07 18.10
C ARG A 114 -17.70 -3.42 18.55
N ASP A 115 -18.20 -4.21 17.62
CA ASP A 115 -18.88 -5.48 17.92
C ASP A 115 -17.91 -6.68 17.95
N GLY A 116 -16.60 -6.41 17.97
CA GLY A 116 -15.56 -7.44 17.98
C GLY A 116 -15.22 -7.94 16.57
N LEU A 117 -14.03 -7.57 16.10
CA LEU A 117 -13.48 -8.05 14.84
C LEU A 117 -13.12 -9.54 14.92
N GLN A 118 -13.66 -10.33 13.99
CA GLN A 118 -13.27 -11.72 13.80
C GLN A 118 -12.46 -11.92 12.53
N LEU A 119 -11.41 -12.74 12.63
CA LEU A 119 -10.61 -13.14 11.48
C LEU A 119 -11.40 -14.15 10.63
N ARG A 120 -11.60 -13.83 9.36
CA ARG A 120 -12.39 -14.64 8.42
C ARG A 120 -11.58 -14.91 7.16
N ASP A 121 -11.37 -16.18 6.82
CA ASP A 121 -10.47 -16.62 5.74
C ASP A 121 -9.05 -16.02 5.84
N GLY A 122 -8.58 -15.83 7.07
CA GLY A 122 -7.29 -15.20 7.33
C GLY A 122 -7.25 -13.67 7.12
N MET A 123 -8.39 -13.02 6.87
CA MET A 123 -8.51 -11.56 6.72
C MET A 123 -9.33 -10.93 7.85
N TRP A 124 -8.91 -9.76 8.32
CA TRP A 124 -9.64 -9.02 9.37
C TRP A 124 -10.86 -8.28 8.81
N PHE A 125 -10.77 -7.81 7.58
CA PHE A 125 -11.88 -7.13 6.89
C PHE A 125 -12.16 -7.80 5.56
N ARG A 126 -13.45 -7.88 5.21
CA ARG A 126 -14.01 -8.31 3.93
C ARG A 126 -14.64 -7.11 3.24
N MET A 127 -14.81 -7.19 1.92
CA MET A 127 -15.43 -6.12 1.15
C MET A 127 -16.86 -5.81 1.63
N ASP A 128 -17.62 -6.85 1.99
CA ASP A 128 -19.00 -6.72 2.46
C ASP A 128 -19.13 -5.96 3.79
N ASP A 129 -18.07 -5.93 4.62
CA ASP A 129 -18.06 -5.14 5.86
C ASP A 129 -18.26 -3.64 5.58
N PHE A 130 -17.89 -3.18 4.37
CA PHE A 130 -17.95 -1.77 3.98
C PHE A 130 -19.19 -1.41 3.15
N LYS A 131 -20.10 -2.36 2.91
CA LYS A 131 -21.30 -2.13 2.10
C LYS A 131 -22.11 -0.96 2.65
N GLY A 132 -22.41 0.03 1.80
CA GLY A 132 -23.12 1.25 2.19
C GLY A 132 -22.28 2.29 2.96
N LYS A 133 -21.01 1.99 3.28
CA LYS A 133 -20.10 2.90 4.00
C LYS A 133 -18.99 3.43 3.09
N ILE A 134 -18.30 2.53 2.38
CA ILE A 134 -17.20 2.83 1.46
C ILE A 134 -17.33 1.90 0.25
N ASN A 135 -17.23 2.44 -0.96
CA ASN A 135 -17.24 1.65 -2.19
C ASN A 135 -15.87 0.97 -2.43
N VAL A 136 -15.63 -0.11 -1.69
CA VAL A 136 -14.38 -0.87 -1.72
C VAL A 136 -14.28 -1.70 -3.00
N GLU A 137 -13.17 -1.53 -3.72
CA GLU A 137 -12.83 -2.32 -4.91
C GLU A 137 -11.98 -3.55 -4.57
N SER A 138 -11.07 -3.42 -3.60
CA SER A 138 -10.22 -4.54 -3.15
C SER A 138 -9.63 -4.30 -1.77
N ILE A 139 -9.35 -5.38 -1.06
CA ILE A 139 -8.67 -5.36 0.25
C ILE A 139 -7.42 -6.23 0.15
N LYS A 140 -6.27 -5.67 0.49
CA LYS A 140 -5.00 -6.39 0.57
C LYS A 140 -4.47 -6.42 1.99
N GLN A 141 -4.33 -7.60 2.57
CA GLN A 141 -3.78 -7.79 3.91
C GLN A 141 -2.39 -8.43 3.83
N THR A 142 -1.39 -7.75 4.38
CA THR A 142 -0.06 -8.35 4.54
C THR A 142 -0.10 -9.36 5.69
N ILE A 143 0.23 -10.62 5.44
CA ILE A 143 0.23 -11.70 6.44
C ILE A 143 1.64 -12.17 6.80
N LYS A 144 2.63 -11.93 5.95
CA LYS A 144 4.05 -12.14 6.25
C LYS A 144 4.85 -10.99 5.68
N LYS A 145 5.86 -10.54 6.40
CA LYS A 145 6.75 -9.47 5.95
C LYS A 145 8.15 -9.63 6.54
N LYS A 146 9.15 -9.55 5.66
CA LYS A 146 10.56 -9.43 6.04
C LYS A 146 11.20 -8.30 5.24
N ARG A 147 11.87 -7.38 5.91
CA ARG A 147 12.55 -6.26 5.28
C ARG A 147 14.05 -6.27 5.54
N TYR A 148 14.76 -5.87 4.49
CA TYR A 148 16.16 -5.52 4.55
C TYR A 148 16.34 -4.11 4.00
N ILE A 149 17.29 -3.37 4.56
CA ILE A 149 17.52 -1.96 4.22
C ILE A 149 19.01 -1.67 4.14
N ASN A 150 19.39 -0.79 3.22
CA ASN A 150 20.70 -0.12 3.19
C ASN A 150 20.48 1.40 3.05
N ASP A 151 21.53 2.14 2.73
CA ASP A 151 21.52 3.60 2.56
C ASP A 151 20.60 4.12 1.44
N LYS A 152 20.34 3.30 0.41
CA LYS A 152 19.62 3.71 -0.81
C LYS A 152 18.29 2.99 -1.03
N PHE A 153 18.14 1.78 -0.52
CA PHE A 153 17.07 0.88 -0.89
C PHE A 153 16.47 0.13 0.29
N GLN A 154 15.20 -0.22 0.15
CA GLN A 154 14.51 -1.18 1.00
C GLN A 154 14.04 -2.38 0.16
N LEU A 155 14.54 -3.57 0.50
CA LEU A 155 14.08 -4.84 -0.03
C LEU A 155 13.02 -5.43 0.92
N SER A 156 11.87 -5.83 0.39
CA SER A 156 10.75 -6.35 1.19
C SER A 156 10.23 -7.65 0.58
N PHE A 157 10.21 -8.72 1.36
CA PHE A 157 9.56 -9.98 1.05
C PHE A 157 8.21 -9.99 1.75
N LEU A 158 7.12 -10.07 0.99
CA LEU A 158 5.76 -10.00 1.50
C LEU A 158 4.98 -11.24 1.07
N SER A 159 4.13 -11.75 1.96
CA SER A 159 2.98 -12.57 1.57
C SER A 159 1.72 -11.76 1.86
N VAL A 160 0.85 -11.64 0.88
CA VAL A 160 -0.35 -10.80 0.91
C VAL A 160 -1.57 -11.66 0.58
N LEU A 161 -2.65 -11.50 1.34
CA LEU A 161 -3.98 -11.94 0.94
C LEU A 161 -4.64 -10.79 0.20
N ASP A 162 -5.07 -11.03 -1.04
CA ASP A 162 -5.78 -10.08 -1.87
C ASP A 162 -7.22 -10.57 -2.06
N ALA A 163 -8.16 -9.80 -1.52
CA ALA A 163 -9.59 -9.96 -1.75
C ALA A 163 -10.02 -8.98 -2.83
N THR A 164 -10.18 -9.50 -4.04
CA THR A 164 -10.74 -8.80 -5.20
C THR A 164 -11.87 -9.65 -5.77
N ASN A 165 -13.00 -9.05 -6.15
CA ASN A 165 -14.15 -9.76 -6.73
C ASN A 165 -14.63 -10.97 -5.89
N LYS A 166 -14.67 -10.82 -4.56
CA LYS A 166 -15.09 -11.85 -3.59
C LYS A 166 -14.20 -13.11 -3.50
N LYS A 167 -13.11 -13.18 -4.26
CA LYS A 167 -12.12 -14.26 -4.15
C LYS A 167 -10.91 -13.77 -3.36
N VAL A 168 -10.47 -14.57 -2.40
CA VAL A 168 -9.22 -14.33 -1.68
C VAL A 168 -8.12 -15.15 -2.35
N ILE A 169 -7.08 -14.47 -2.83
CA ILE A 169 -5.87 -15.09 -3.37
C ILE A 169 -4.68 -14.75 -2.48
N LYS A 170 -3.73 -15.69 -2.39
CA LYS A 170 -2.47 -15.46 -1.69
C LYS A 170 -1.37 -15.20 -2.70
N GLU A 171 -0.70 -14.05 -2.54
CA GLU A 171 0.39 -13.61 -3.39
C GLU A 171 1.68 -13.48 -2.57
N ASP A 172 2.77 -14.04 -3.07
CA ASP A 172 4.11 -13.78 -2.56
C ASP A 172 4.78 -12.75 -3.48
N THR A 173 5.25 -11.64 -2.90
CA THR A 173 5.91 -10.56 -3.66
C THR A 173 7.25 -10.21 -3.05
N ILE A 174 8.20 -9.89 -3.91
CA ILE A 174 9.44 -9.23 -3.50
C ILE A 174 9.36 -7.82 -4.04
N ASN A 175 9.73 -6.83 -3.23
CA ASN A 175 9.70 -5.44 -3.63
C ASN A 175 11.04 -4.81 -3.31
N LEU A 176 11.64 -4.15 -4.29
CA LEU A 176 12.78 -3.26 -4.08
C LEU A 176 12.28 -1.82 -4.22
N LYS A 177 12.52 -1.00 -3.21
CA LYS A 177 12.09 0.41 -3.20
C LYS A 177 13.31 1.30 -3.01
N ASN A 178 13.47 2.31 -3.86
CA ASN A 178 14.43 3.39 -3.63
C ASN A 178 13.92 4.32 -2.51
N LEU A 179 14.78 4.65 -1.56
CA LEU A 179 14.44 5.47 -0.39
C LEU A 179 14.30 6.96 -0.73
N TYR A 180 15.03 7.45 -1.73
CA TYR A 180 15.07 8.86 -2.15
C TYR A 180 13.97 9.24 -3.13
N TRP A 181 13.38 8.27 -3.84
CA TRP A 181 12.33 8.52 -4.84
C TRP A 181 10.94 8.67 -4.22
N LYS A 182 10.90 9.12 -2.97
CA LYS A 182 9.72 9.72 -2.36
C LYS A 182 10.09 11.19 -2.24
N THR A 183 9.83 11.98 -3.28
CA THR A 183 10.05 13.43 -3.23
C THR A 183 9.21 13.99 -2.09
N PHE A 184 9.89 14.61 -1.11
CA PHE A 184 9.31 15.40 -0.04
C PHE A 184 9.09 16.81 -0.61
N GLU A 185 7.85 17.27 -0.64
CA GLU A 185 7.57 18.71 -0.50
C GLU A 185 7.45 18.98 1.00
N GLU A 186 8.58 19.12 1.69
CA GLU A 186 8.64 19.80 2.98
C GLU A 186 9.32 21.14 2.76
N THR A 187 8.54 22.11 2.26
CA THR A 187 8.73 23.58 2.31
C THR A 187 7.56 24.12 1.49
N VAL A 188 6.47 24.61 2.07
CA VAL A 188 6.35 25.92 2.73
C VAL A 188 5.32 25.83 3.86
N GLY A 189 5.66 26.30 5.05
CA GLY A 189 4.69 26.52 6.13
C GLY A 189 5.19 26.31 7.56
N SER A 190 6.48 26.36 7.84
CA SER A 190 6.97 26.59 9.21
C SER A 190 7.68 27.94 9.25
N ASP A 191 6.92 29.01 9.34
CA ASP A 191 7.32 30.30 9.94
C ASP A 191 6.11 31.24 9.93
N ILE A 192 5.26 31.15 10.95
CA ILE A 192 4.54 32.32 11.48
C ILE A 192 4.48 32.15 13.00
N SER A 193 5.53 32.63 13.67
CA SER A 193 5.35 33.24 14.97
C SER A 193 4.62 34.58 14.80
N GLU A 194 3.83 34.93 15.81
CA GLU A 194 3.20 36.23 16.06
C GLU A 194 1.80 36.49 15.45
N LYS A 195 0.79 36.44 16.33
CA LYS A 195 -0.45 37.27 16.25
C LYS A 195 -0.09 38.71 16.69
N PRO A 196 -0.90 39.77 16.47
CA PRO A 196 -2.35 39.79 16.15
C PRO A 196 -2.78 40.83 15.06
N GLY A 197 -4.00 40.73 14.54
CA GLY A 197 -4.57 41.78 13.68
C GLY A 197 -5.93 41.45 13.07
N ILE A 198 -6.83 42.42 13.14
CA ILE A 198 -8.27 42.42 12.80
C ILE A 198 -8.52 42.39 11.28
N GLY A 199 -9.60 41.73 10.84
CA GLY A 199 -10.43 42.25 9.73
C GLY A 199 -10.55 41.44 8.42
N VAL A 200 -11.81 41.15 8.08
CA VAL A 200 -12.43 40.99 6.75
C VAL A 200 -12.20 39.66 5.99
N GLY A 201 -13.30 38.94 5.70
CA GLY A 201 -13.35 37.77 4.80
C GLY A 201 -13.71 38.14 3.35
N PRO A 202 -14.23 37.21 2.52
CA PRO A 202 -13.72 35.89 2.20
C PRO A 202 -13.35 35.81 0.71
N ASP A 203 -12.08 35.58 0.36
CA ASP A 203 -11.71 35.27 -1.02
C ASP A 203 -11.52 33.77 -1.22
N LYS A 204 -12.35 33.21 -2.11
CA LYS A 204 -12.21 31.87 -2.68
C LYS A 204 -10.89 31.82 -3.46
N LYS A 205 -9.79 31.48 -2.79
CA LYS A 205 -8.57 31.05 -3.47
C LYS A 205 -8.80 29.65 -4.03
N SER A 206 -8.86 29.55 -5.36
CA SER A 206 -8.67 28.29 -6.06
C SER A 206 -7.31 27.72 -5.64
N TYR A 207 -7.33 26.57 -4.98
CA TYR A 207 -6.10 25.84 -4.71
C TYR A 207 -5.55 25.34 -6.05
N PRO A 208 -4.27 25.59 -6.38
CA PRO A 208 -3.64 24.89 -7.49
C PRO A 208 -3.71 23.39 -7.22
N ASP A 209 -3.95 22.60 -8.27
CA ASP A 209 -3.92 21.14 -8.19
C ASP A 209 -2.61 20.70 -7.51
N PRO A 210 -2.66 19.87 -6.45
CA PRO A 210 -1.44 19.42 -5.79
C PRO A 210 -0.60 18.63 -6.79
N ILE A 211 0.68 19.00 -6.92
CA ILE A 211 1.61 18.38 -7.85
C ILE A 211 1.74 16.87 -7.52
N SER A 212 1.65 16.04 -8.57
CA SER A 212 1.64 14.58 -8.44
C SER A 212 3.04 14.06 -8.16
N ASN A 213 3.22 13.41 -7.01
CA ASN A 213 4.52 12.88 -6.61
C ASN A 213 4.74 11.46 -7.16
N PRO A 214 5.75 11.23 -8.02
CA PRO A 214 6.07 9.90 -8.52
C PRO A 214 6.78 9.08 -7.44
N VAL A 215 6.30 7.85 -7.26
CA VAL A 215 6.94 6.77 -6.50
C VAL A 215 7.27 5.65 -7.48
N LEU A 216 8.55 5.46 -7.78
CA LEU A 216 8.97 4.23 -8.46
C LEU A 216 9.02 3.08 -7.45
N ARG A 217 8.43 1.95 -7.84
CA ARG A 217 8.50 0.70 -7.12
C ARG A 217 8.90 -0.41 -8.09
N PHE A 218 9.89 -1.20 -7.71
CA PHE A 218 10.21 -2.44 -8.39
C PHE A 218 9.44 -3.55 -7.69
N GLU A 219 8.57 -4.25 -8.42
CA GLU A 219 7.76 -5.35 -7.91
C GLU A 219 8.14 -6.62 -8.68
N PHE A 220 8.47 -7.68 -7.96
CA PHE A 220 8.73 -9.00 -8.53
C PHE A 220 7.46 -9.83 -8.34
N PHE A 221 6.92 -10.35 -9.43
CA PHE A 221 5.74 -11.20 -9.43
C PHE A 221 6.12 -12.60 -9.88
N GLU A 222 5.57 -13.60 -9.20
CA GLU A 222 5.55 -14.96 -9.71
C GLU A 222 4.15 -15.18 -10.30
N GLN A 223 4.02 -15.04 -11.63
CA GLN A 223 2.84 -15.57 -12.31
C GLN A 223 2.99 -17.09 -12.35
N ARG A 224 2.05 -17.81 -11.73
CA ARG A 224 1.93 -19.25 -12.02
C ARG A 224 1.56 -19.35 -13.50
N PRO A 225 2.12 -20.32 -14.26
CA PRO A 225 1.59 -20.61 -15.57
C PRO A 225 0.11 -20.96 -15.39
N SER A 226 -0.77 -20.08 -15.89
CA SER A 226 -2.11 -20.51 -16.26
C SER A 226 -1.89 -21.57 -17.33
N SER A 227 -2.28 -22.81 -17.04
CA SER A 227 -2.41 -23.85 -18.03
C SER A 227 -3.06 -23.24 -19.27
N ILE A 228 -2.29 -23.18 -20.35
CA ILE A 228 -2.77 -22.85 -21.68
C ILE A 228 -3.82 -23.92 -21.98
N HIS A 229 -5.10 -23.62 -21.78
CA HIS A 229 -6.13 -24.28 -22.56
C HIS A 229 -6.05 -23.65 -23.94
N ALA A 230 -5.15 -24.21 -24.76
CA ALA A 230 -5.30 -24.18 -26.20
C ALA A 230 -6.59 -24.94 -26.49
N GLY A 231 -7.67 -24.20 -26.70
CA GLY A 231 -8.81 -24.72 -27.45
C GLY A 231 -8.42 -24.67 -28.92
N LEU A 232 -8.11 -25.85 -29.47
CA LEU A 232 -8.47 -26.17 -30.84
C LEU A 232 -9.99 -26.39 -30.88
#